data_AF-A0A8B6C836-F1
#
_entry.id   AF-A0A8B6C836-F1
#
_cell.length_a   1.000
_cell.length_b   1.000
_cell.length_c   1.000
_cell.angle_alpha   90.00
_cell.angle_beta   90.00
_cell.angle_gamma   90.00
#
_symmetry.space_group_name_H-M   'P 1'
#
loop_
_entity.id
_entity.type
_entity.pdbx_description
1 polymer ?
#
loop_
_entity_poly.entity_id
_entity_poly.type
_entity_poly.pdbx_seq_one_letter_code
_entity_poly.pdbx_strand_id
1 'polypeptide(L)'
;MATDALQEIQEAVDSGGIGDDLDELLGDDVGSDNENTWSERDKTLLGPCLGLLKASKSLLKKTKDTVKKNACCNSEQTVTQLDDLADLVDRLSPAIDELVSSLYPPLHYQTLNENGKCVYQIHGTMLEFIRKCDFVTENDQQWIDFLHKANQHNWENINTHLNEFS
;
A
#
# COMPACT_ATOMS: atom_id res chain seq x y z
N MET A 1 -6.34 -7.22 12.11
CA MET A 1 -7.37 -6.84 11.13
C MET A 1 -6.72 -6.54 9.77
N ALA A 2 -6.11 -5.38 9.49
CA ALA A 2 -5.45 -5.16 8.18
C ALA A 2 -4.31 -6.15 7.85
N THR A 3 -3.65 -6.71 8.88
CA THR A 3 -2.58 -7.72 8.69
C THR A 3 -3.11 -9.04 8.15
N ASP A 4 -4.34 -9.39 8.49
CA ASP A 4 -4.96 -10.66 8.14
C ASP A 4 -5.46 -10.60 6.68
N ALA A 5 -6.10 -9.51 6.27
CA ALA A 5 -6.58 -9.32 4.89
C ALA A 5 -5.42 -9.17 3.87
N LEU A 6 -4.34 -8.47 4.27
CA LEU A 6 -3.11 -8.44 3.47
C LEU A 6 -2.46 -9.80 3.34
N GLN A 7 -2.47 -10.59 4.42
CA GLN A 7 -1.93 -11.94 4.41
C GLN A 7 -2.80 -12.88 3.59
N GLU A 8 -4.13 -12.75 3.61
CA GLU A 8 -5.05 -13.53 2.78
C GLU A 8 -4.88 -13.24 1.28
N ILE A 9 -4.74 -11.97 0.87
CA ILE A 9 -4.40 -11.65 -0.52
C ILE A 9 -3.00 -12.14 -0.86
N GLN A 10 -2.04 -11.94 0.03
CA GLN A 10 -0.66 -12.39 -0.17
C GLN A 10 -0.57 -13.91 -0.22
N GLU A 11 -1.40 -14.67 0.50
CA GLU A 11 -1.52 -16.13 0.47
C GLU A 11 -2.33 -16.63 -0.73
N ALA A 12 -3.34 -15.89 -1.20
CA ALA A 12 -3.99 -16.14 -2.49
C ALA A 12 -3.01 -15.92 -3.65
N VAL A 13 -2.07 -14.97 -3.49
CA VAL A 13 -0.97 -14.71 -4.42
C VAL A 13 0.22 -15.67 -4.21
N ASP A 14 0.49 -16.14 -2.98
CA ASP A 14 1.63 -17.02 -2.61
C ASP A 14 1.29 -18.52 -2.70
N SER A 15 0.02 -18.90 -2.65
CA SER A 15 -0.45 -20.22 -3.15
C SER A 15 -0.24 -20.34 -4.66
N GLY A 16 0.12 -19.23 -5.31
CA GLY A 16 0.72 -19.07 -6.63
C GLY A 16 2.09 -18.35 -6.60
N GLY A 17 2.87 -18.55 -5.53
CA GLY A 17 4.30 -18.21 -5.36
C GLY A 17 4.82 -16.88 -5.91
N ILE A 18 4.95 -15.85 -5.07
CA ILE A 18 5.73 -14.66 -5.42
C ILE A 18 7.23 -15.04 -5.52
N GLY A 19 7.74 -15.13 -6.74
CA GLY A 19 9.18 -15.25 -6.95
C GLY A 19 9.63 -14.94 -8.35
N ASP A 20 9.12 -15.68 -9.33
CA ASP A 20 9.60 -15.56 -10.72
C ASP A 20 8.57 -16.06 -11.76
N ASP A 21 7.42 -16.58 -11.33
CA ASP A 21 6.44 -17.28 -12.16
C ASP A 21 5.05 -16.64 -12.06
N LEU A 22 4.97 -15.32 -12.24
CA LEU A 22 3.67 -14.70 -12.53
C LEU A 22 3.05 -15.37 -13.78
N ASP A 23 3.86 -15.88 -14.71
CA ASP A 23 3.42 -16.58 -15.93
C ASP A 23 2.80 -17.97 -15.65
N GLU A 24 3.16 -18.64 -14.54
CA GLU A 24 2.66 -19.99 -14.21
C GLU A 24 1.33 -19.94 -13.44
N LEU A 25 1.04 -18.86 -12.70
CA LEU A 25 -0.29 -18.57 -12.13
C LEU A 25 -1.29 -18.08 -13.20
N LEU A 26 -0.78 -17.57 -14.31
CA LEU A 26 -1.55 -17.16 -15.50
C LEU A 26 -1.82 -18.34 -16.46
N GLY A 27 -1.20 -19.51 -16.22
CA GLY A 27 -1.26 -20.69 -17.07
C GLY A 27 -2.38 -21.67 -16.71
N ASP A 28 -3.31 -21.80 -17.65
CA ASP A 28 -4.21 -22.95 -17.86
C ASP A 28 -5.48 -23.07 -17.01
N ASP A 29 -6.30 -22.01 -16.95
CA ASP A 29 -7.76 -22.20 -16.96
C ASP A 29 -8.37 -21.51 -18.18
N VAL A 30 -7.95 -21.96 -19.37
CA VAL A 30 -8.70 -21.76 -20.62
C VAL A 30 -9.98 -22.57 -20.53
N GLY A 31 -11.03 -22.03 -19.89
CA GLY A 31 -12.27 -22.81 -19.80
C GLY A 31 -13.51 -22.25 -19.16
N SER A 32 -13.51 -21.13 -18.42
CA SER A 32 -14.77 -20.69 -17.79
C SER A 32 -14.95 -19.18 -17.79
N ASP A 33 -15.99 -18.71 -18.50
CA ASP A 33 -16.63 -17.41 -18.34
C ASP A 33 -17.22 -17.27 -16.92
N ASN A 34 -16.36 -17.22 -15.90
CA ASN A 34 -16.75 -16.91 -14.53
C ASN A 34 -16.39 -15.46 -14.23
N GLU A 35 -17.41 -14.63 -13.96
CA GLU A 35 -17.26 -13.25 -13.45
C GLU A 35 -16.46 -13.15 -12.12
N ASN A 36 -16.07 -14.30 -11.54
CA ASN A 36 -15.30 -14.45 -10.31
C ASN A 36 -13.78 -14.63 -10.54
N THR A 37 -13.27 -14.51 -11.76
CA THR A 37 -11.82 -14.57 -12.04
C THR A 37 -11.28 -13.22 -12.52
N TRP A 38 -10.00 -12.98 -12.28
CA TRP A 38 -9.32 -11.78 -12.79
C TRP A 38 -9.08 -11.88 -14.29
N SER A 39 -9.49 -10.85 -15.04
CA SER A 39 -9.14 -10.70 -16.44
C SER A 39 -7.66 -10.35 -16.62
N GLU A 40 -7.13 -10.49 -17.85
CA GLU A 40 -5.75 -10.06 -18.18
C GLU A 40 -5.52 -8.58 -17.85
N ARG A 41 -6.54 -7.73 -18.02
CA ARG A 41 -6.49 -6.33 -17.60
C ARG A 41 -6.41 -6.19 -16.08
N ASP A 42 -7.16 -6.98 -15.34
CA ASP A 42 -7.13 -6.93 -13.88
C ASP A 42 -5.76 -7.31 -13.34
N LYS A 43 -5.14 -8.34 -13.95
CA LYS A 43 -3.80 -8.83 -13.60
C LYS A 43 -2.71 -7.77 -13.74
N THR A 44 -2.81 -6.85 -14.73
CA THR A 44 -1.85 -5.73 -14.85
C THR A 44 -1.97 -4.72 -13.70
N LEU A 45 -3.14 -4.63 -13.05
CA LEU A 45 -3.39 -3.72 -11.92
C LEU A 45 -2.97 -4.32 -10.58
N LEU A 46 -3.02 -5.65 -10.43
CA LEU A 46 -2.70 -6.33 -9.17
C LEU A 46 -1.28 -6.02 -8.70
N GLY A 47 -0.28 -6.12 -9.58
CA GLY A 47 1.13 -5.89 -9.26
C GLY A 47 1.38 -4.55 -8.56
N PRO A 48 1.06 -3.41 -9.19
CA PRO A 48 1.29 -2.11 -8.57
C PRO A 48 0.35 -1.81 -7.38
N CYS A 49 -0.86 -2.38 -7.31
CA CYS A 49 -1.70 -2.30 -6.10
C CYS A 49 -1.07 -3.03 -4.90
N LEU A 50 -0.55 -4.24 -5.10
CA LEU A 50 0.22 -4.97 -4.09
C LEU A 50 1.49 -4.20 -3.70
N GLY A 51 2.09 -3.48 -4.66
CA GLY A 51 3.20 -2.55 -4.41
C GLY A 51 2.83 -1.46 -3.40
N LEU A 52 1.65 -0.81 -3.56
CA LEU A 52 1.14 0.16 -2.57
C LEU A 52 0.94 -0.47 -1.19
N LEU A 53 0.32 -1.65 -1.12
CA LEU A 53 0.09 -2.35 0.15
C LEU A 53 1.40 -2.73 0.86
N LYS A 54 2.41 -3.18 0.10
CA LYS A 54 3.77 -3.43 0.60
C LYS A 54 4.44 -2.14 1.08
N ALA A 55 4.21 -1.02 0.41
CA ALA A 55 4.67 0.29 0.86
C ALA A 55 3.99 0.71 2.17
N SER A 56 2.69 0.46 2.35
CA SER A 56 1.97 0.71 3.61
C SER A 56 2.60 -0.05 4.79
N LYS A 57 2.83 -1.35 4.61
CA LYS A 57 3.46 -2.20 5.63
C LYS A 57 4.85 -1.70 5.99
N SER A 58 5.63 -1.31 4.99
CA SER A 58 6.99 -0.79 5.18
C SER A 58 6.99 0.56 5.88
N LEU A 59 6.08 1.46 5.51
CA LEU A 59 5.89 2.77 6.13
C LEU A 59 5.55 2.62 7.61
N LEU A 60 4.53 1.82 7.95
CA LEU A 60 4.13 1.57 9.33
C LEU A 60 5.26 0.94 10.16
N LYS A 61 5.97 -0.04 9.59
CA LYS A 61 7.11 -0.68 10.26
C LYS A 61 8.23 0.31 10.55
N LYS A 62 8.69 1.06 9.53
CA LYS A 62 9.78 2.04 9.66
C LYS A 62 9.41 3.13 10.64
N THR A 63 8.21 3.67 10.53
CA THR A 63 7.67 4.68 11.46
C THR A 63 7.70 4.18 12.90
N LYS A 64 7.17 2.98 13.16
CA LYS A 64 7.19 2.36 14.49
C LYS A 64 8.60 2.19 15.02
N ASP A 65 9.54 1.73 14.19
CA ASP A 65 10.94 1.53 14.59
C ASP A 65 11.62 2.87 14.91
N THR A 66 11.39 3.91 14.11
CA THR A 66 11.91 5.26 14.34
C THR A 66 11.34 5.87 15.62
N VAL A 67 10.02 5.78 15.84
CA VAL A 67 9.37 6.23 17.09
C VAL A 67 9.97 5.52 18.30
N LYS A 68 10.08 4.19 18.26
CA LYS A 68 10.64 3.40 19.38
C LYS A 68 12.10 3.76 19.69
N LYS A 69 12.88 4.07 18.67
CA LYS A 69 14.31 4.33 18.81
C LYS A 69 14.60 5.75 19.29
N ASN A 70 13.84 6.73 18.79
CA ASN A 70 14.23 8.13 18.88
C ASN A 70 13.22 9.00 19.63
N ALA A 71 11.93 8.64 19.67
CA ALA A 71 10.92 9.50 20.27
C ALA A 71 11.03 9.48 21.81
N CYS A 72 10.99 10.67 22.42
CA CYS A 72 10.96 10.85 23.86
C CYS A 72 9.75 11.71 24.23
N CYS A 73 8.88 11.23 25.13
CA CYS A 73 7.71 11.99 25.60
C CYS A 73 8.08 13.06 26.64
N ASN A 74 9.24 13.71 26.48
CA ASN A 74 9.76 14.72 27.39
C ASN A 74 9.45 16.16 26.94
N SER A 75 8.92 16.34 25.73
CA SER A 75 8.40 17.61 25.23
C SER A 75 6.95 17.47 24.77
N GLU A 76 6.14 18.49 25.05
CA GLU A 76 4.76 18.56 24.56
C GLU A 76 4.70 18.46 23.03
N GLN A 77 5.67 19.06 22.34
CA GLN A 77 5.80 18.98 20.88
C GLN A 77 5.94 17.54 20.38
N THR A 78 6.78 16.72 21.01
CA THR A 78 6.92 15.31 20.60
C THR A 78 5.65 14.52 20.88
N VAL A 79 4.96 14.81 21.99
CA VAL A 79 3.67 14.18 22.31
C VAL A 79 2.62 14.53 21.24
N THR A 80 2.47 15.81 20.90
CA THR A 80 1.57 16.24 19.81
C THR A 80 1.92 15.59 18.47
N GLN A 81 3.21 15.50 18.13
CA GLN A 81 3.63 14.82 16.90
C GLN A 81 3.27 13.33 16.88
N LEU A 82 3.30 12.65 18.03
CA LEU A 82 2.90 11.25 18.15
C LEU A 82 1.38 11.07 18.05
N ASP A 83 0.60 12.00 18.61
CA ASP A 83 -0.86 12.01 18.49
C ASP A 83 -1.29 12.25 17.03
N ASP A 84 -0.72 13.26 16.36
CA ASP A 84 -0.96 13.55 14.94
C ASP A 84 -0.59 12.34 14.05
N LEU A 85 0.48 11.62 14.40
CA LEU A 85 0.89 10.40 13.70
C LEU A 85 -0.12 9.26 13.92
N ALA A 86 -0.68 9.12 15.11
CA ALA A 86 -1.72 8.14 15.40
C ALA A 86 -2.98 8.41 14.57
N ASP A 87 -3.41 9.68 14.48
CA ASP A 87 -4.55 10.08 13.63
C ASP A 87 -4.33 9.74 12.15
N LEU A 88 -3.09 9.88 11.65
CA LEU A 88 -2.76 9.48 10.29
C LEU A 88 -2.79 7.96 10.09
N VAL A 89 -2.34 7.18 11.08
CA VAL A 89 -2.41 5.71 11.04
C VAL A 89 -3.86 5.23 11.09
N ASP A 90 -4.71 5.86 11.89
CA ASP A 90 -6.13 5.55 12.01
C ASP A 90 -6.90 5.82 10.71
N ARG A 91 -6.43 6.78 9.90
CA ARG A 91 -6.94 7.01 8.54
C ARG A 91 -6.42 6.00 7.52
N LEU A 92 -5.19 5.50 7.70
CA LEU A 92 -4.56 4.58 6.75
C LEU A 92 -5.17 3.19 6.79
N SER A 93 -5.49 2.65 7.98
CA SER A 93 -6.05 1.28 8.10
C SER A 93 -7.32 1.08 7.27
N PRO A 94 -8.39 1.89 7.41
CA PRO A 94 -9.59 1.69 6.61
C PRO A 94 -9.33 1.90 5.11
N ALA A 95 -8.43 2.81 4.73
CA ALA A 95 -8.08 3.00 3.31
C ALA A 95 -7.39 1.75 2.71
N ILE A 96 -6.56 1.05 3.49
CA ILE A 96 -5.97 -0.23 3.09
C ILE A 96 -7.07 -1.29 2.94
N ASP A 97 -7.99 -1.38 3.90
CA ASP A 97 -9.08 -2.37 3.87
C ASP A 97 -10.00 -2.15 2.65
N GLU A 98 -10.30 -0.90 2.31
CA GLU A 98 -11.06 -0.53 1.10
C GLU A 98 -10.31 -0.88 -0.20
N LEU A 99 -9.00 -0.61 -0.26
CA LEU A 99 -8.18 -1.00 -1.42
C LEU A 99 -8.15 -2.52 -1.58
N VAL A 100 -7.91 -3.26 -0.51
CA VAL A 100 -7.92 -4.72 -0.47
C VAL A 100 -9.27 -5.27 -0.94
N SER A 101 -10.37 -4.72 -0.44
CA SER A 101 -11.73 -5.13 -0.84
C SER A 101 -12.00 -4.90 -2.32
N SER A 102 -11.44 -3.83 -2.91
CA SER A 102 -11.58 -3.51 -4.33
C SER A 102 -10.74 -4.37 -5.29
N LEU A 103 -9.85 -5.22 -4.75
CA LEU A 103 -9.01 -6.12 -5.56
C LEU A 103 -9.69 -7.47 -5.86
N TYR A 104 -10.81 -7.79 -5.23
CA TYR A 104 -11.56 -9.02 -5.52
C TYR A 104 -12.43 -8.86 -6.79
N PRO A 105 -12.50 -9.88 -7.67
CA PRO A 105 -13.39 -9.86 -8.82
C PRO A 105 -14.87 -9.78 -8.43
N PRO A 106 -15.73 -9.15 -9.26
CA PRO A 106 -15.36 -8.35 -10.43
C PRO A 106 -14.78 -6.98 -10.04
N LEU A 107 -13.65 -6.61 -10.66
CA LEU A 107 -12.98 -5.33 -10.37
C LEU A 107 -13.80 -4.14 -10.87
N HIS A 108 -14.05 -3.21 -9.96
CA HIS A 108 -14.63 -1.92 -10.31
C HIS A 108 -13.50 -0.89 -10.44
N TYR A 109 -13.05 -0.65 -11.67
CA TYR A 109 -11.87 0.20 -11.95
C TYR A 109 -11.95 1.61 -11.35
N GLN A 110 -13.14 2.21 -11.30
CA GLN A 110 -13.33 3.50 -10.65
C GLN A 110 -13.08 3.41 -9.13
N THR A 111 -13.68 2.43 -8.47
CA THR A 111 -13.48 2.19 -7.02
C THR A 111 -12.02 1.86 -6.71
N LEU A 112 -11.38 1.03 -7.54
CA LEU A 112 -9.95 0.73 -7.40
C LEU A 112 -9.08 1.99 -7.55
N ASN A 113 -9.42 2.87 -8.51
CA ASN A 113 -8.73 4.15 -8.68
C ASN A 113 -8.86 5.02 -7.42
N GLU A 114 -10.10 5.19 -6.93
CA GLU A 114 -10.41 6.02 -5.77
C GLU A 114 -9.70 5.50 -4.51
N ASN A 115 -9.78 4.20 -4.25
CA ASN A 115 -9.15 3.56 -3.09
C ASN A 115 -7.62 3.57 -3.19
N GLY A 116 -7.06 3.27 -4.36
CA GLY A 116 -5.61 3.35 -4.61
C GLY A 116 -5.07 4.77 -4.43
N LYS A 117 -5.81 5.76 -4.92
CA LYS A 117 -5.48 7.18 -4.75
C LYS A 117 -5.51 7.60 -3.29
N CYS A 118 -6.51 7.15 -2.54
CA CYS A 118 -6.65 7.42 -1.11
C CYS A 118 -5.41 6.93 -0.34
N VAL A 119 -5.02 5.67 -0.54
CA VAL A 119 -3.80 5.10 0.08
C VAL A 119 -2.55 5.87 -0.34
N TYR A 120 -2.39 6.16 -1.63
CA TYR A 120 -1.28 6.96 -2.15
C TYR A 120 -1.16 8.34 -1.48
N GLN A 121 -2.27 9.05 -1.30
CA GLN A 121 -2.31 10.37 -0.68
C GLN A 121 -2.03 10.33 0.82
N ILE A 122 -2.55 9.33 1.53
CA ILE A 122 -2.27 9.14 2.96
C ILE A 122 -0.78 8.84 3.16
N HIS A 123 -0.19 7.95 2.37
CA HIS A 123 1.25 7.70 2.39
C HIS A 123 2.06 8.98 2.19
N GLY A 124 1.74 9.77 1.16
CA GLY A 124 2.42 11.03 0.90
C GLY A 124 2.33 12.00 2.08
N THR A 125 1.13 12.13 2.66
CA THR A 125 0.90 12.98 3.84
C THR A 125 1.71 12.50 5.04
N MET A 126 1.72 11.20 5.32
CA MET A 126 2.48 10.60 6.42
C MET A 126 3.98 10.78 6.23
N LEU A 127 4.52 10.52 5.05
CA LEU A 127 5.95 10.65 4.77
C LEU A 127 6.42 12.11 4.93
N GLU A 128 5.64 13.08 4.43
CA GLU A 128 5.95 14.51 4.59
C GLU A 128 5.82 14.98 6.05
N PHE A 129 4.88 14.42 6.80
CA PHE A 129 4.73 14.70 8.23
C PHE A 129 5.89 14.13 9.04
N ILE A 130 6.20 12.84 8.86
CA ILE A 130 7.30 12.14 9.55
C ILE A 130 8.61 12.86 9.28
N ARG A 131 8.88 13.28 8.04
CA ARG A 131 10.10 14.02 7.67
C ARG A 131 10.35 15.25 8.55
N LYS A 132 9.30 15.88 9.09
CA LYS A 132 9.35 17.10 9.91
C LYS A 132 9.34 16.84 11.41
N CYS A 133 9.17 15.59 11.84
CA CYS A 133 9.11 15.24 13.26
C CYS A 133 10.48 15.35 13.92
N ASP A 134 10.51 15.76 15.19
CA ASP A 134 11.75 16.07 15.92
C ASP A 134 12.58 14.82 16.20
N PHE A 135 11.93 13.66 16.24
CA PHE A 135 12.54 12.36 16.50
C PHE A 135 13.07 11.66 15.22
N VAL A 136 13.03 12.33 14.06
CA VAL A 136 13.55 11.80 12.80
C VAL A 136 14.99 12.25 12.58
N THR A 137 15.86 11.31 12.24
CA THR A 137 17.30 11.56 12.03
C THR A 137 17.65 11.61 10.54
N GLU A 138 18.87 12.07 10.21
CA GLU A 138 19.37 12.04 8.83
C GLU A 138 19.37 10.61 8.23
N ASN A 139 19.62 9.60 9.06
CA ASN A 139 19.58 8.20 8.61
C ASN A 139 18.16 7.74 8.25
N ASP A 140 17.13 8.34 8.86
CA ASP A 140 15.75 8.04 8.56
C ASP A 140 15.31 8.63 7.21
N GLN A 141 15.90 9.75 6.79
CA GLN A 141 15.59 10.41 5.51
C GLN A 141 15.74 9.46 4.31
N GLN A 142 16.73 8.56 4.36
CA GLN A 142 16.98 7.60 3.27
C GLN A 142 15.78 6.67 3.01
N TRP A 143 15.17 6.14 4.07
CA TRP A 143 14.03 5.24 3.90
C TRP A 143 12.75 6.03 3.58
N ILE A 144 12.61 7.26 4.10
CA ILE A 144 11.50 8.16 3.77
C ILE A 144 11.50 8.45 2.26
N ASP A 145 12.65 8.83 1.70
CA ASP A 145 12.80 9.10 0.27
C ASP A 145 12.55 7.86 -0.59
N PHE A 146 13.05 6.70 -0.16
CA PHE A 146 12.80 5.44 -0.83
C PHE A 146 11.31 5.11 -0.88
N LEU A 147 10.60 5.22 0.25
CA LEU A 147 9.17 4.95 0.30
C LEU A 147 8.34 5.99 -0.46
N HIS A 148 8.77 7.25 -0.50
CA HIS A 148 8.12 8.27 -1.31
C HIS A 148 8.20 7.91 -2.80
N LYS A 149 9.38 7.52 -3.29
CA LYS A 149 9.58 7.07 -4.67
C LYS A 149 8.78 5.81 -4.99
N ALA A 150 8.78 4.82 -4.10
CA ALA A 150 8.01 3.60 -4.28
C ALA A 150 6.50 3.88 -4.32
N ASN A 151 6.00 4.74 -3.44
CA ASN A 151 4.59 5.15 -3.41
C ASN A 151 4.18 5.84 -4.72
N GLN A 152 5.02 6.77 -5.21
CA GLN A 152 4.81 7.43 -6.50
C GLN A 152 4.81 6.45 -7.67
N HIS A 153 5.83 5.60 -7.77
CA HIS A 153 5.95 4.62 -8.84
C HIS A 153 4.73 3.69 -8.93
N ASN A 154 4.29 3.14 -7.80
CA ASN A 154 3.13 2.23 -7.77
C ASN A 154 1.84 2.96 -8.18
N TRP A 155 1.62 4.19 -7.71
CA TRP A 155 0.46 4.97 -8.11
C TRP A 155 0.47 5.35 -9.59
N GLU A 156 1.63 5.75 -10.13
CA GLU A 156 1.79 6.06 -11.55
C GLU A 156 1.46 4.86 -12.44
N ASN A 157 1.90 3.65 -12.05
CA ASN A 157 1.57 2.42 -12.78
C ASN A 157 0.06 2.10 -12.72
N ILE A 158 -0.57 2.18 -11.54
CA ILE A 158 -2.03 2.00 -11.39
C ILE A 158 -2.77 2.98 -12.31
N ASN A 159 -2.43 4.26 -12.21
CA ASN A 159 -3.08 5.30 -12.99
C ASN A 159 -2.85 5.12 -14.49
N THR A 160 -1.67 4.68 -14.93
CA THR A 160 -1.39 4.38 -16.34
C THR A 160 -2.28 3.26 -16.84
N HIS A 161 -2.29 2.11 -16.16
CA HIS A 161 -3.09 0.95 -16.57
C HIS A 161 -4.59 1.18 -16.51
N LEU A 162 -5.08 2.09 -15.65
CA LEU A 162 -6.50 2.46 -15.66
C LEU A 162 -6.87 3.35 -16.85
N ASN A 163 -5.98 4.26 -17.26
CA ASN A 163 -6.22 5.18 -18.37
C ASN A 163 -5.97 4.56 -19.76
N GLU A 164 -5.18 3.49 -19.87
CA GLU A 164 -4.90 2.78 -21.13
C GLU A 164 -6.16 2.18 -21.79
N PHE A 165 -7.26 2.04 -21.05
CA PHE A 165 -8.49 1.41 -21.49
C PHE A 165 -9.74 2.25 -21.17
N SER A 166 -9.57 3.57 -21.02
CA SER A 166 -10.64 4.58 -20.86
C SER A 166 -10.94 5.23 -22.19
#